data_AF-A0A088CQV6-F1
#
_entry.id   AF-A0A088CQV6-F1
#
_cell.length_a   1.000
_cell.length_b   1.000
_cell.length_c   1.000
_cell.angle_alpha   90.00
_cell.angle_beta   90.00
_cell.angle_gamma   90.00
#
_symmetry.space_group_name_H-M   'P 1'
#
loop_
_entity.id
_entity.type
_entity.pdbx_description
1 polymer ?
#
loop_
_entity_poly.entity_id
_entity_poly.type
_entity_poly.pdbx_seq_one_letter_code
_entity_poly.pdbx_strand_id
1 'polypeptide(L)'
;MVRFYSTQPFSLTNNKNNVQQLDGGVLPPWFISGFAFIFSFFLIIILLLPNNKVIIIKKGKNLAEGSFVIIVRKSVKSRLGWRVEAVFRIGLHKKDLALLKQIQAYFGGIGSIVKQGEDVYAYRVSYLKEILSHILPHFYKFPLITKKQGDYLLWREVVLKMEAKEHLNMDGLQAIVNIRASINLGLSEELKTAFPYTVVVPRPIIENKNRAIPHPEWVAGFATGL
;
A
#
# COMPACT_ATOMS: atom_id res chain seq x y z
N MET A 1 2.56 -23.05 -35.53
CA MET A 1 1.39 -22.26 -35.96
C MET A 1 0.80 -21.62 -34.70
N VAL A 2 1.23 -20.40 -34.37
CA VAL A 2 0.80 -19.65 -33.17
C VAL A 2 -0.18 -18.59 -33.65
N ARG A 3 -1.44 -18.64 -33.18
CA ARG A 3 -2.45 -17.63 -33.50
C ARG A 3 -2.28 -16.44 -32.57
N PHE A 4 -2.06 -15.27 -33.16
CA PHE A 4 -2.15 -13.98 -32.48
C PHE A 4 -3.61 -13.53 -32.49
N TYR A 5 -4.19 -13.21 -31.34
CA TYR A 5 -5.47 -12.48 -31.27
C TYR A 5 -5.18 -10.98 -31.29
N SER A 6 -5.72 -10.30 -32.30
CA SER A 6 -5.65 -8.84 -32.43
C SER A 6 -6.53 -8.18 -31.36
N THR A 7 -5.95 -7.33 -30.52
CA THR A 7 -6.71 -6.38 -29.70
C THR A 7 -7.05 -5.17 -30.57
N GLN A 8 -8.34 -4.98 -30.86
CA GLN A 8 -8.87 -3.76 -31.48
C GLN A 8 -8.62 -2.55 -30.54
N PRO A 9 -8.30 -1.36 -31.07
CA PRO A 9 -8.07 -0.16 -30.26
C PRO A 9 -9.38 0.38 -29.65
N PHE A 10 -9.32 0.74 -28.37
CA PHE A 10 -10.41 1.41 -27.66
C PHE A 10 -10.54 2.85 -28.19
N SER A 11 -11.62 3.14 -28.91
CA SER A 11 -11.93 4.49 -29.40
C SER A 11 -12.50 5.36 -28.27
N LEU A 12 -11.82 6.45 -27.93
CA LEU A 12 -12.31 7.48 -27.01
C LEU A 12 -13.32 8.38 -27.73
N THR A 13 -14.62 8.19 -27.49
CA THR A 13 -15.61 9.23 -27.77
C THR A 13 -15.76 10.13 -26.54
N ASN A 14 -15.39 11.39 -26.71
CA ASN A 14 -15.63 12.48 -25.77
C ASN A 14 -17.13 12.62 -25.50
N ASN A 15 -17.57 12.33 -24.28
CA ASN A 15 -18.83 12.89 -23.80
C ASN A 15 -18.63 13.42 -22.38
N LYS A 16 -18.68 14.75 -22.27
CA LYS A 16 -18.64 15.48 -21.01
C LYS A 16 -19.94 15.13 -20.26
N ASN A 17 -19.83 14.69 -19.01
CA ASN A 17 -20.92 14.28 -18.11
C ASN A 17 -21.19 12.77 -18.03
N ASN A 18 -20.18 11.97 -17.67
CA ASN A 18 -20.41 10.72 -16.96
C ASN A 18 -19.22 10.45 -16.03
N VAL A 19 -19.44 10.54 -14.72
CA VAL A 19 -18.64 9.78 -13.78
C VAL A 19 -18.91 8.32 -14.14
N GLN A 20 -17.98 7.68 -14.84
CA GLN A 20 -18.09 6.24 -15.11
C GLN A 20 -18.09 5.54 -13.76
N GLN A 21 -19.27 5.08 -13.36
CA GLN A 21 -19.40 4.07 -12.33
C GLN A 21 -18.63 2.86 -12.87
N LEU A 22 -17.63 2.38 -12.11
CA LEU A 22 -16.96 1.13 -12.45
C LEU A 22 -18.03 0.03 -12.34
N ASP A 23 -18.61 -0.34 -13.48
CA ASP A 23 -19.50 -1.49 -13.62
C ASP A 23 -18.84 -2.71 -12.94
N GLY A 24 -19.64 -3.58 -12.32
CA GLY A 24 -19.24 -4.60 -11.33
C GLY A 24 -18.28 -5.72 -11.76
N GLY A 25 -17.24 -5.38 -12.52
CA GLY A 25 -16.13 -6.23 -12.91
C GLY A 25 -15.02 -6.27 -11.87
N VAL A 26 -14.17 -7.30 -11.97
CA VAL A 26 -12.98 -7.46 -11.15
C VAL A 26 -12.01 -6.31 -11.43
N LEU A 27 -11.54 -5.62 -10.39
CA LEU A 27 -10.58 -4.52 -10.53
C LEU A 27 -9.31 -5.00 -11.27
N PRO A 28 -8.76 -4.22 -12.22
CA PRO A 28 -7.54 -4.61 -12.90
C PRO A 28 -6.34 -4.64 -11.94
N PRO A 29 -5.36 -5.54 -12.14
CA PRO A 29 -4.19 -5.62 -11.27
C PRO A 29 -3.39 -4.31 -11.21
N TRP A 30 -3.16 -3.65 -12.35
CA TRP A 30 -2.45 -2.38 -12.39
C TRP A 30 -3.23 -1.26 -11.70
N PHE A 31 -4.56 -1.29 -11.75
CA PHE A 31 -5.40 -0.37 -10.98
C PHE A 31 -5.15 -0.52 -9.49
N ILE A 32 -5.08 -1.75 -8.96
CA ILE A 32 -4.80 -1.99 -7.54
C ILE A 32 -3.42 -1.42 -7.15
N SER A 33 -2.39 -1.64 -7.95
CA SER A 33 -1.04 -1.13 -7.66
C SER A 33 -0.93 0.39 -7.77
N GLY A 34 -1.71 1.01 -8.66
CA GLY A 34 -1.83 2.46 -8.80
C GLY A 34 -2.62 3.09 -7.66
N PHE A 35 -3.80 2.55 -7.38
CA PHE A 35 -4.71 3.02 -6.33
C PHE A 35 -4.10 2.91 -4.94
N ALA A 36 -3.34 1.85 -4.72
CA ALA A 36 -2.85 1.59 -3.40
C ALA A 36 -1.96 2.75 -2.90
N PHE A 37 -1.35 3.61 -3.72
CA PHE A 37 -0.34 4.52 -3.18
C PHE A 37 -0.20 5.85 -3.94
N ILE A 38 -0.97 6.83 -3.50
CA ILE A 38 -0.62 8.25 -3.67
C ILE A 38 0.57 8.57 -2.78
N PHE A 39 1.32 9.58 -3.18
CA PHE A 39 2.21 10.26 -2.25
C PHE A 39 1.42 11.44 -1.71
N SER A 40 1.30 11.51 -0.39
CA SER A 40 1.26 12.78 0.32
C SER A 40 2.54 13.57 0.01
N PHE A 41 2.61 14.12 -1.20
CA PHE A 41 3.43 15.23 -1.62
C PHE A 41 2.61 15.88 -2.70
N PHE A 42 2.18 17.11 -2.43
CA PHE A 42 1.71 18.07 -3.40
C PHE A 42 2.30 17.78 -4.79
N LEU A 43 1.57 17.07 -5.64
CA LEU A 43 1.68 17.35 -7.06
C LEU A 43 0.84 18.60 -7.21
N ILE A 44 1.51 19.75 -7.19
CA ILE A 44 0.98 20.96 -7.79
C ILE A 44 0.79 20.61 -9.28
N ILE A 45 -0.34 20.00 -9.61
CA ILE A 45 -0.85 20.07 -10.96
C ILE A 45 -1.31 21.52 -11.07
N ILE A 46 -0.47 22.39 -11.62
CA ILE A 46 -0.93 23.67 -12.16
C ILE A 46 -1.78 23.31 -13.38
N LEU A 47 -3.04 22.94 -13.17
CA LEU A 47 -4.04 23.06 -14.21
C LEU A 47 -4.32 24.55 -14.31
N LEU A 48 -3.56 25.23 -15.18
CA LEU A 48 -3.97 26.52 -15.71
C LEU A 48 -5.27 26.28 -16.48
N LEU A 49 -6.41 26.39 -15.78
CA LEU A 49 -7.63 26.75 -16.46
C LEU A 49 -7.39 28.12 -17.10
N PRO A 50 -8.05 28.47 -18.23
CA PRO A 50 -7.79 29.68 -19.02
C PRO A 50 -7.92 31.04 -18.28
N ASN A 51 -8.18 31.03 -16.97
CA ASN A 51 -8.58 32.19 -16.17
C ASN A 51 -7.75 32.40 -14.90
N ASN A 52 -6.51 31.90 -14.80
CA ASN A 52 -5.57 32.18 -13.69
C ASN A 52 -6.12 31.99 -12.26
N LYS A 53 -7.08 31.09 -12.04
CA LYS A 53 -7.56 30.75 -10.69
C LYS A 53 -6.73 29.61 -10.11
N VAL A 54 -5.91 29.92 -9.12
CA VAL A 54 -5.20 28.94 -8.28
C VAL A 54 -6.20 28.37 -7.27
N ILE A 55 -6.55 27.09 -7.41
CA ILE A 55 -7.34 26.39 -6.40
C ILE A 55 -6.39 25.86 -5.33
N ILE A 56 -6.42 26.44 -4.13
CA ILE A 56 -5.70 25.93 -2.96
C ILE A 56 -6.60 24.91 -2.27
N ILE A 57 -6.33 23.61 -2.46
CA ILE A 57 -6.99 22.57 -1.66
C ILE A 57 -6.29 22.49 -0.30
N LYS A 58 -6.98 22.92 0.76
CA LYS A 58 -6.48 22.84 2.14
C LYS A 58 -6.55 21.39 2.66
N LYS A 59 -5.50 21.04 3.41
CA LYS A 59 -5.18 19.78 4.07
C LYS A 59 -6.36 19.20 4.89
N GLY A 60 -6.83 18.02 4.52
CA GLY A 60 -7.45 17.07 5.45
C GLY A 60 -6.41 16.03 5.85
N LYS A 61 -6.41 15.56 7.11
CA LYS A 61 -5.66 14.38 7.55
C LYS A 61 -6.34 13.13 6.96
N ASN A 62 -6.37 13.04 5.63
CA ASN A 62 -7.17 12.06 4.92
C ASN A 62 -6.31 10.81 4.73
N LEU A 63 -6.67 9.78 5.50
CA LEU A 63 -6.23 8.40 5.39
C LEU A 63 -6.75 7.79 4.08
N ALA A 64 -6.23 8.23 2.94
CA ALA A 64 -6.41 7.55 1.68
C ALA A 64 -5.01 7.27 1.15
N GLU A 65 -4.54 6.03 1.32
CA GLU A 65 -3.30 5.48 0.75
C GLU A 65 -3.00 4.16 1.49
N GLY A 66 -2.84 3.07 0.75
CA GLY A 66 -2.31 1.82 1.26
C GLY A 66 -1.08 2.02 2.13
N SER A 67 -0.88 1.12 3.08
CA SER A 67 0.24 1.13 4.01
C SER A 67 0.74 -0.28 4.28
N PHE A 68 2.07 -0.41 4.27
CA PHE A 68 2.79 -1.57 4.78
C PHE A 68 3.24 -1.25 6.19
N VAL A 69 2.76 -2.01 7.16
CA VAL A 69 2.95 -1.74 8.58
C VAL A 69 3.59 -2.94 9.25
N ILE A 70 4.58 -2.66 10.11
CA ILE A 70 5.14 -3.63 11.05
C ILE A 70 4.72 -3.20 12.45
N ILE A 71 4.07 -4.10 13.17
CA ILE A 71 3.68 -3.91 14.57
C ILE A 71 4.60 -4.79 15.41
N VAL A 72 5.31 -4.17 16.34
CA VAL A 72 6.07 -4.86 17.39
C VAL A 72 5.46 -4.42 18.71
N ARG A 73 4.87 -5.35 19.46
CA ARG A 73 4.13 -5.06 20.70
C ARG A 73 4.42 -6.09 21.78
N LYS A 74 4.32 -5.67 23.04
CA LYS A 74 4.46 -6.60 24.17
C LYS A 74 3.43 -7.73 24.10
N SER A 75 3.85 -8.92 24.45
CA SER A 75 2.98 -10.09 24.52
C SER A 75 3.49 -11.09 25.55
N VAL A 76 2.69 -11.33 26.58
CA VAL A 76 2.94 -12.37 27.59
C VAL A 76 2.93 -13.79 27.02
N LYS A 77 2.34 -13.97 25.84
CA LYS A 77 2.29 -15.28 25.15
C LYS A 77 3.55 -15.57 24.33
N SER A 78 4.42 -14.57 24.14
CA SER A 78 5.68 -14.74 23.40
C SER A 78 6.82 -15.03 24.37
N ARG A 79 7.67 -16.00 24.02
CA ARG A 79 8.88 -16.32 24.80
C ARG A 79 9.81 -15.12 24.97
N LEU A 80 9.86 -14.23 23.98
CA LEU A 80 10.71 -13.03 24.02
C LEU A 80 10.00 -11.83 24.66
N GLY A 81 8.74 -11.97 25.09
CA GLY A 81 7.92 -10.87 25.57
C GLY A 81 7.39 -9.94 24.47
N TRP A 82 7.71 -10.20 23.20
CA TRP A 82 7.33 -9.38 22.05
C TRP A 82 6.65 -10.20 20.95
N ARG A 83 5.63 -9.61 20.33
CA ARG A 83 4.96 -10.15 19.15
C ARG A 83 5.16 -9.22 17.96
N VAL A 84 5.54 -9.81 16.83
CA VAL A 84 5.68 -9.13 15.54
C VAL A 84 4.47 -9.46 14.67
N GLU A 85 3.92 -8.45 14.00
CA GLU A 85 2.90 -8.59 12.96
C GLU A 85 3.23 -7.73 11.75
N ALA A 86 3.18 -8.34 10.56
CA ALA A 86 3.17 -7.63 9.29
C ALA A 86 1.70 -7.39 8.88
N VAL A 87 1.39 -6.16 8.46
CA VAL A 87 0.04 -5.77 8.06
C VAL A 87 0.08 -4.99 6.75
N PHE A 88 -0.70 -5.43 5.77
CA PHE A 88 -1.10 -4.62 4.63
C PHE A 88 -2.46 -4.00 4.93
N ARG A 89 -2.60 -2.68 4.72
CA ARG A 89 -3.81 -1.94 5.06
C ARG A 89 -4.15 -0.91 3.99
N ILE A 90 -5.42 -0.75 3.66
CA ILE A 90 -5.96 0.39 2.91
C ILE A 90 -7.09 1.01 3.74
N GLY A 91 -6.92 2.25 4.17
CA GLY A 91 -7.98 3.03 4.82
C GLY A 91 -8.70 3.90 3.79
N LEU A 92 -10.03 4.01 3.90
CA LEU A 92 -10.87 4.91 3.10
C LEU A 92 -12.05 5.43 3.92
N HIS A 93 -12.69 6.51 3.46
CA HIS A 93 -13.91 7.04 4.05
C HIS A 93 -15.10 6.06 3.86
N LYS A 94 -16.11 6.10 4.73
CA LYS A 94 -17.30 5.20 4.68
C LYS A 94 -18.03 5.22 3.34
N LYS A 95 -17.97 6.34 2.61
CA LYS A 95 -18.56 6.51 1.27
C LYS A 95 -17.91 5.58 0.23
N ASP A 96 -16.65 5.21 0.44
CA ASP A 96 -15.84 4.38 -0.47
C ASP A 96 -15.75 2.92 0.02
N LEU A 97 -16.65 2.49 0.92
CA LEU A 97 -16.70 1.12 1.43
C LEU A 97 -16.88 0.09 0.32
N ALA A 98 -17.62 0.43 -0.74
CA ALA A 98 -17.79 -0.43 -1.91
C ALA A 98 -16.44 -0.74 -2.58
N LEU A 99 -15.54 0.25 -2.67
CA LEU A 99 -14.20 0.06 -3.23
C LEU A 99 -13.35 -0.87 -2.36
N LEU A 100 -13.41 -0.74 -1.02
CA LEU A 100 -12.73 -1.70 -0.12
C LEU A 100 -13.21 -3.14 -0.33
N LYS A 101 -14.52 -3.33 -0.55
CA LYS A 101 -15.10 -4.66 -0.85
C LYS A 101 -14.61 -5.21 -2.19
N GLN A 102 -14.52 -4.37 -3.23
CA GLN A 102 -13.97 -4.77 -4.52
C GLN A 102 -12.49 -5.16 -4.41
N ILE A 103 -11.69 -4.42 -3.64
CA ILE A 103 -10.29 -4.75 -3.39
C ILE A 103 -10.17 -6.08 -2.63
N GLN A 104 -11.01 -6.29 -1.61
CA GLN A 104 -11.04 -7.57 -0.89
C GLN A 104 -11.40 -8.73 -1.84
N ALA A 105 -12.42 -8.56 -2.68
CA ALA A 105 -12.81 -9.56 -3.67
C ALA A 105 -11.69 -9.86 -4.67
N TYR A 106 -10.98 -8.83 -5.16
CA TYR A 106 -9.81 -8.98 -6.03
C TYR A 106 -8.72 -9.86 -5.40
N PHE A 107 -8.44 -9.69 -4.11
CA PHE A 107 -7.48 -10.54 -3.38
C PHE A 107 -8.06 -11.90 -2.94
N GLY A 108 -9.15 -12.36 -3.57
CA GLY A 108 -9.74 -13.67 -3.29
C GLY A 108 -10.54 -13.74 -1.99
N GLY A 109 -11.01 -12.60 -1.49
CA GLY A 109 -11.82 -12.52 -0.26
C GLY A 109 -11.02 -12.50 1.04
N ILE A 110 -9.69 -12.56 0.98
CA ILE A 110 -8.81 -12.61 2.16
C ILE A 110 -8.84 -11.31 2.98
N GLY A 111 -8.41 -11.39 4.24
CA GLY A 111 -8.37 -10.24 5.14
C GLY A 111 -9.74 -9.81 5.63
N SER A 112 -9.82 -8.59 6.16
CA SER A 112 -11.02 -8.06 6.82
C SER A 112 -11.22 -6.58 6.55
N ILE A 113 -12.47 -6.12 6.56
CA ILE A 113 -12.81 -4.70 6.53
C ILE A 113 -13.32 -4.31 7.91
N VAL A 114 -12.64 -3.36 8.56
CA VAL A 114 -12.95 -2.93 9.94
C VAL A 114 -13.23 -1.44 10.00
N LYS A 115 -14.22 -1.04 10.79
CA LYS A 115 -14.48 0.38 11.11
C LYS A 115 -13.35 0.91 11.99
N GLN A 116 -12.80 2.08 11.66
CA GLN A 116 -11.70 2.74 12.39
C GLN A 116 -12.04 4.21 12.66
N GLY A 117 -12.82 4.46 13.72
CA GLY A 117 -13.36 5.80 14.00
C GLY A 117 -14.71 6.01 13.33
N GLU A 118 -15.19 7.25 13.30
CA GLU A 118 -16.57 7.55 12.91
C GLU A 118 -16.86 7.23 11.44
N ASP A 119 -16.00 7.74 10.55
CA ASP A 119 -16.25 7.76 9.11
C ASP A 119 -15.18 7.04 8.27
N VAL A 120 -14.30 6.26 8.89
CA VAL A 120 -13.21 5.56 8.19
C VAL A 120 -13.37 4.06 8.34
N TYR A 121 -13.22 3.34 7.22
CA TYR A 121 -13.09 1.89 7.18
C TYR A 121 -11.70 1.53 6.67
N ALA A 122 -11.20 0.37 7.08
CA ALA A 122 -9.91 -0.13 6.62
C ALA A 122 -10.01 -1.58 6.18
N TYR A 123 -9.63 -1.85 4.94
CA TYR A 123 -9.24 -3.19 4.51
C TYR A 123 -7.88 -3.54 5.13
N ARG A 124 -7.78 -4.71 5.75
CA ARG A 124 -6.59 -5.17 6.50
C ARG A 124 -6.32 -6.64 6.23
N VAL A 125 -5.10 -6.95 5.79
CA VAL A 125 -4.56 -8.31 5.69
C VAL A 125 -3.38 -8.42 6.65
N SER A 126 -3.48 -9.31 7.63
CA SER A 126 -2.44 -9.50 8.66
C SER A 126 -2.09 -10.96 8.91
N TYR A 127 -2.78 -11.91 8.28
CA TYR A 127 -2.45 -13.31 8.41
C TYR A 127 -1.26 -13.62 7.51
N LEU A 128 -0.18 -14.14 8.08
CA LEU A 128 1.09 -14.33 7.36
C LEU A 128 0.91 -15.19 6.10
N LYS A 129 0.12 -16.27 6.19
CA LYS A 129 -0.16 -17.15 5.06
C LYS A 129 -0.84 -16.43 3.90
N GLU A 130 -1.83 -15.57 4.19
CA GLU A 130 -2.52 -14.73 3.20
C GLU A 130 -1.58 -13.71 2.55
N ILE A 131 -0.73 -13.08 3.36
CA ILE A 131 0.28 -12.14 2.86
C ILE A 131 1.23 -12.82 1.86
N LEU A 132 1.77 -13.99 2.24
CA LEU A 132 2.71 -14.75 1.41
C LEU A 132 2.06 -15.23 0.11
N SER A 133 0.79 -15.64 0.15
CA SER A 133 0.11 -16.25 -1.01
C SER A 133 -0.56 -15.26 -1.96
N HIS A 134 -0.92 -14.06 -1.49
CA HIS A 134 -1.70 -13.10 -2.30
C HIS A 134 -1.05 -11.73 -2.40
N ILE A 135 -0.58 -11.16 -1.27
CA ILE A 135 -0.07 -9.78 -1.23
C ILE A 135 1.34 -9.70 -1.83
N LEU A 136 2.27 -10.57 -1.41
CA LEU A 136 3.62 -10.58 -1.97
C LEU A 136 3.64 -10.85 -3.48
N PRO A 137 2.93 -11.87 -4.01
CA PRO A 137 2.93 -12.14 -5.44
C PRO A 137 2.36 -10.98 -6.27
N HIS A 138 1.34 -10.29 -5.75
CA HIS A 138 0.78 -9.12 -6.42
C HIS A 138 1.83 -8.01 -6.58
N PHE A 139 2.44 -7.55 -5.50
CA PHE A 139 3.42 -6.44 -5.57
C PHE A 139 4.77 -6.85 -6.16
N TYR A 140 5.05 -8.15 -6.28
CA TYR A 140 6.16 -8.65 -7.09
C TYR A 140 5.87 -8.50 -8.60
N LYS A 141 4.67 -8.92 -9.05
CA LYS A 141 4.27 -8.85 -10.46
C LYS A 141 3.88 -7.45 -10.91
N PHE A 142 3.33 -6.64 -9.99
CA PHE A 142 2.88 -5.28 -10.23
C PHE A 142 3.55 -4.33 -9.21
N PRO A 143 4.85 -4.03 -9.39
CA PRO A 143 5.62 -3.24 -8.44
C PRO A 143 5.10 -1.82 -8.30
N LEU A 144 5.32 -1.22 -7.13
CA LEU A 144 5.04 0.18 -6.91
C LEU A 144 6.12 1.01 -7.57
N ILE A 145 5.71 2.06 -8.28
CA ILE A 145 6.65 2.98 -8.93
C ILE A 145 7.03 4.17 -8.04
N THR A 146 6.27 4.43 -6.97
CA THR A 146 6.48 5.54 -6.05
C THR A 146 7.55 5.23 -4.99
N LYS A 147 8.00 6.23 -4.18
CA LYS A 147 9.01 5.97 -3.12
C LYS A 147 8.53 4.97 -2.05
N LYS A 148 7.24 4.63 -2.03
CA LYS A 148 6.65 3.64 -1.13
C LYS A 148 7.04 2.21 -1.50
N GLN A 149 7.58 2.00 -2.70
CA GLN A 149 8.31 0.77 -3.01
C GLN A 149 9.41 0.48 -1.98
N GLY A 150 10.08 1.51 -1.45
CA GLY A 150 11.04 1.34 -0.37
C GLY A 150 10.42 0.75 0.91
N ASP A 151 9.23 1.22 1.31
CA ASP A 151 8.51 0.66 2.47
C ASP A 151 8.07 -0.78 2.19
N TYR A 152 7.58 -1.07 0.97
CA TYR A 152 7.23 -2.44 0.56
C TYR A 152 8.42 -3.38 0.64
N LEU A 153 9.59 -2.98 0.13
CA LEU A 153 10.78 -3.84 0.11
C LEU A 153 11.25 -4.19 1.52
N LEU A 154 11.31 -3.19 2.42
CA LEU A 154 11.64 -3.40 3.83
C LEU A 154 10.58 -4.25 4.55
N TRP A 155 9.30 -4.00 4.28
CA TRP A 155 8.21 -4.79 4.84
C TRP A 155 8.23 -6.24 4.35
N ARG A 156 8.49 -6.46 3.06
CA ARG A 156 8.66 -7.79 2.46
C ARG A 156 9.82 -8.54 3.14
N GLU A 157 10.94 -7.87 3.39
CA GLU A 157 12.06 -8.48 4.12
C GLU A 157 11.61 -9.00 5.49
N VAL A 158 10.86 -8.21 6.25
CA VAL A 158 10.33 -8.66 7.55
C VAL A 158 9.34 -9.81 7.40
N VAL A 159 8.48 -9.79 6.38
CA VAL A 159 7.57 -10.93 6.09
C VAL A 159 8.36 -12.22 5.85
N LEU A 160 9.44 -12.18 5.08
CA LEU A 160 10.29 -13.35 4.82
C LEU A 160 11.03 -13.82 6.08
N LYS A 161 11.50 -12.90 6.93
CA LYS A 161 12.05 -13.23 8.26
C LYS A 161 11.01 -13.88 9.17
N MET A 162 9.76 -13.45 9.06
CA MET A 162 8.65 -14.06 9.79
C MET A 162 8.35 -15.47 9.28
N GLU A 163 8.35 -15.68 7.97
CA GLU A 163 8.19 -16.99 7.33
C GLU A 163 9.29 -17.97 7.77
N ALA A 164 10.55 -17.51 7.78
CA ALA A 164 11.71 -18.26 8.29
C ALA A 164 11.73 -18.43 9.82
N LYS A 165 10.72 -17.92 10.54
CA LYS A 165 10.60 -17.94 12.01
C LYS A 165 11.73 -17.24 12.77
N GLU A 166 12.53 -16.39 12.11
CA GLU A 166 13.64 -15.64 12.73
C GLU A 166 13.15 -14.73 13.85
N HIS A 167 11.95 -14.17 13.72
CA HIS A 167 11.31 -13.33 14.74
C HIS A 167 11.07 -14.01 16.12
N LEU A 168 11.30 -15.33 16.23
CA LEU A 168 11.16 -16.10 17.48
C LEU A 168 12.47 -16.20 18.28
N ASN A 169 13.57 -15.64 17.77
CA ASN A 169 14.82 -15.47 18.48
C ASN A 169 15.21 -13.97 18.59
N MET A 170 16.12 -13.64 19.50
CA MET A 170 16.44 -12.25 19.82
C MET A 170 17.12 -11.52 18.65
N ASP A 171 18.03 -12.19 17.94
CA ASP A 171 18.76 -11.60 16.81
C ASP A 171 17.82 -11.25 15.67
N GLY A 172 16.90 -12.15 15.33
CA GLY A 172 15.87 -11.92 14.32
C GLY A 172 14.87 -10.85 14.74
N LEU A 173 14.48 -10.79 16.02
CA LEU A 173 13.65 -9.71 16.54
C LEU A 173 14.36 -8.35 16.44
N GLN A 174 15.64 -8.28 16.84
CA GLN A 174 16.45 -7.07 16.73
C GLN A 174 16.61 -6.63 15.27
N ALA A 175 16.87 -7.56 14.35
CA ALA A 175 16.93 -7.26 12.91
C ALA A 175 15.60 -6.70 12.39
N ILE A 176 14.46 -7.21 12.84
CA ILE A 176 13.15 -6.68 12.49
C ILE A 176 12.94 -5.26 13.06
N VAL A 177 13.40 -4.99 14.28
CA VAL A 177 13.34 -3.64 14.87
C VAL A 177 14.22 -2.65 14.09
N ASN A 178 15.42 -3.08 13.68
CA ASN A 178 16.33 -2.33 12.83
C ASN A 178 15.67 -1.93 11.49
N ILE A 179 14.99 -2.88 10.83
CA ILE A 179 14.23 -2.62 9.59
C ILE A 179 13.04 -1.70 9.87
N ARG A 180 12.31 -1.96 10.96
CA ARG A 180 11.13 -1.18 11.35
C ARG A 180 11.45 0.30 11.61
N ALA A 181 12.65 0.61 12.07
CA ALA A 181 13.10 1.99 12.29
C ALA A 181 13.10 2.83 11.00
N SER A 182 13.13 2.19 9.83
CA SER A 182 13.23 2.81 8.51
C SER A 182 11.91 2.88 7.75
N ILE A 183 10.83 2.30 8.31
CA ILE A 183 9.50 2.25 7.69
C ILE A 183 8.57 3.30 8.32
N ASN A 184 7.82 4.02 7.48
CA ASN A 184 6.84 5.03 7.89
C ASN A 184 7.44 6.07 8.87
N LEU A 185 6.93 6.14 10.11
CA LEU A 185 7.36 7.08 11.15
C LEU A 185 8.46 6.52 12.09
N GLY A 186 9.03 5.35 11.77
CA GLY A 186 10.06 4.69 12.58
C GLY A 186 9.53 4.08 13.87
N LEU A 187 10.37 4.10 14.92
CA LEU A 187 10.12 3.48 16.22
C LEU A 187 9.35 4.40 17.18
N SER A 188 8.45 3.81 17.97
CA SER A 188 7.87 4.47 19.15
C SER A 188 8.90 4.61 20.27
N GLU A 189 8.67 5.54 21.21
CA GLU A 189 9.54 5.69 22.40
C GLU A 189 9.67 4.39 23.19
N GLU A 190 8.58 3.62 23.33
CA GLU A 190 8.64 2.30 23.97
C GLU A 190 9.62 1.35 23.28
N LEU A 191 9.65 1.33 21.94
CA LEU A 191 10.55 0.47 21.18
C LEU A 191 11.99 1.00 21.23
N LYS A 192 12.21 2.32 21.25
CA LYS A 192 13.55 2.90 21.43
C LYS A 192 14.13 2.51 22.80
N THR A 193 13.33 2.58 23.85
CA THR A 193 13.74 2.17 25.20
C THR A 193 14.02 0.67 25.29
N ALA A 194 13.20 -0.16 24.66
CA ALA A 194 13.36 -1.62 24.70
C ALA A 194 14.52 -2.13 23.82
N PHE A 195 14.86 -1.42 22.74
CA PHE A 195 15.90 -1.80 21.79
C PHE A 195 16.89 -0.63 21.58
N PRO A 196 17.66 -0.24 22.61
CA PRO A 196 18.49 0.96 22.59
C PRO A 196 19.66 0.90 21.59
N TYR A 197 20.06 -0.30 21.18
CA TYR A 197 21.14 -0.53 20.22
C TYR A 197 20.64 -0.69 18.76
N THR A 198 19.47 -0.14 18.45
CA THR A 198 18.90 -0.23 17.11
C THR A 198 19.79 0.47 16.08
N VAL A 199 20.20 -0.28 15.05
CA VAL A 199 20.91 0.26 13.88
C VAL A 199 19.91 0.41 12.75
N VAL A 200 19.67 1.64 12.30
CA VAL A 200 18.67 1.94 11.27
C VAL A 200 19.12 1.37 9.92
N VAL A 201 18.30 0.51 9.32
CA VAL A 201 18.59 -0.06 7.99
C VAL A 201 18.41 1.03 6.91
N PRO A 202 19.38 1.26 6.01
CA PRO A 202 19.21 2.24 4.94
C PRO A 202 17.98 1.95 4.10
N ARG A 203 17.13 2.96 3.89
CA ARG A 203 15.95 2.83 3.04
C ARG A 203 16.39 2.68 1.57
N PRO A 204 15.87 1.69 0.82
CA PRO A 204 16.18 1.55 -0.60
C PRO A 204 15.86 2.82 -1.39
N ILE A 205 16.82 3.30 -2.17
CA ILE A 205 16.64 4.45 -3.04
C ILE A 205 15.82 4.00 -4.25
N ILE A 206 14.65 4.62 -4.42
CA ILE A 206 13.78 4.39 -5.57
C ILE A 206 14.01 5.55 -6.54
N GLU A 207 14.82 5.32 -7.57
CA GLU A 207 15.09 6.34 -8.59
C GLU A 207 13.90 6.45 -9.55
N ASN A 208 13.21 7.59 -9.51
CA ASN A 208 12.04 7.84 -10.37
C ASN A 208 12.42 8.12 -11.84
N LYS A 209 13.69 8.50 -12.11
CA LYS A 209 14.10 9.03 -13.43
C LYS A 209 13.94 8.03 -14.59
N ASN A 210 13.89 6.73 -14.29
CA ASN A 210 13.82 5.66 -15.30
C ASN A 210 12.53 4.80 -15.20
N ARG A 211 11.56 5.15 -14.34
CA ARG A 211 10.31 4.38 -14.23
C ARG A 211 9.23 5.00 -15.10
N ALA A 212 9.05 4.45 -16.29
CA ALA A 212 7.88 4.73 -17.12
C ALA A 212 6.60 4.30 -16.38
N ILE A 213 5.50 5.00 -16.66
CA ILE A 213 4.17 4.57 -16.23
C ILE A 213 3.93 3.17 -16.83
N PRO A 214 3.68 2.15 -16.01
CA PRO A 214 3.70 0.76 -16.48
C PRO A 214 2.44 0.40 -17.28
N HIS A 215 1.32 1.06 -17.00
CA HIS A 215 0.03 0.78 -17.64
C HIS A 215 -0.96 1.94 -17.45
N PRO A 216 -1.88 2.23 -18.38
CA PRO A 216 -2.93 3.23 -18.20
C PRO A 216 -3.82 3.00 -16.96
N GLU A 217 -4.11 1.74 -16.63
CA GLU A 217 -4.89 1.41 -15.42
C GLU A 217 -4.16 1.76 -14.13
N TRP A 218 -2.82 1.76 -14.14
CA TRP A 218 -2.04 2.22 -13.00
C TRP A 218 -2.32 3.71 -12.76
N VAL A 219 -2.42 4.52 -13.82
CA VAL A 219 -2.78 5.94 -13.72
C VAL A 219 -4.22 6.09 -13.23
N ALA A 220 -5.15 5.29 -13.74
CA ALA A 220 -6.55 5.32 -13.30
C ALA A 220 -6.70 5.01 -11.80
N GLY A 221 -6.00 3.96 -11.33
CA GLY A 221 -5.93 3.64 -9.91
C GLY A 221 -5.33 4.80 -9.11
N PHE A 222 -4.17 5.29 -9.53
CA PHE A 222 -3.47 6.38 -8.86
C PHE A 222 -4.34 7.65 -8.75
N ALA A 223 -5.05 8.01 -9.81
CA ALA A 223 -5.93 9.18 -9.83
C ALA A 223 -7.19 9.00 -8.97
N THR A 224 -7.65 7.77 -8.75
CA THR A 224 -8.87 7.49 -7.96
C THR A 224 -8.70 7.81 -6.48
N GLY A 225 -7.48 7.80 -5.96
CA GLY A 225 -7.26 8.20 -4.56
C GLY A 225 -7.03 9.71 -4.34
N LEU A 226 -6.97 10.52 -5.42
CA LEU A 226 -6.66 11.97 -5.37
C LEU A 226 -7.85 12.80 -4.87
#